data_AF-A0A524IZN7-F1
#
_entry.id   AF-A0A524IZN7-F1
#
_cell.length_a   1.000
_cell.length_b   1.000
_cell.length_c   1.000
_cell.angle_alpha   90.00
_cell.angle_beta   90.00
_cell.angle_gamma   90.00
#
_symmetry.space_group_name_H-M   'P 1'
#
loop_
_entity.id
_entity.type
_entity.pdbx_description
1 polymer ?
#
loop_
_entity_poly.entity_id
_entity_poly.type
_entity_poly.pdbx_seq_one_letter_code
_entity_poly.pdbx_strand_id
1 'polypeptide(L)'
;ERKSAHTDPPTLNVGLIQGGQQPSSVADHCVVKMDRRWTPEEDLQQVFKEIYKLFDELKRDDPRFKAELKRDSTNMKTMTHVPNVVPVKHRLVKSLRESVKTVTGKPAKLTSFWGWTDAALLTHFGKTPTVIFGPGGKGAHSRVEYVLVDDLQKCMHVYAKTAMDISGE
;
A
#
# COMPACT_ATOMS: atom_id res chain seq x y z
N GLU A 1 -5.80 -13.94 -13.09
CA GLU A 1 -5.34 -12.99 -12.05
C GLU A 1 -6.46 -12.70 -11.07
N ARG A 2 -6.14 -12.42 -9.79
CA ARG A 2 -7.15 -12.01 -8.80
C ARG A 2 -7.61 -10.60 -9.12
N LYS A 3 -8.93 -10.38 -9.08
CA LYS A 3 -9.53 -9.05 -9.23
C LYS A 3 -9.72 -8.44 -7.85
N SER A 4 -9.51 -7.13 -7.71
CA SER A 4 -9.90 -6.37 -6.52
C SER A 4 -11.06 -5.43 -6.84
N ALA A 5 -11.93 -5.19 -5.86
CA ALA A 5 -12.99 -4.21 -5.96
C ALA A 5 -12.49 -2.77 -5.71
N HIS A 6 -11.25 -2.62 -5.22
CA HIS A 6 -10.72 -1.36 -4.71
C HIS A 6 -9.45 -0.89 -5.44
N THR A 7 -8.64 -1.80 -5.96
CA THR A 7 -7.34 -1.51 -6.59
C THR A 7 -7.15 -2.35 -7.87
N ASP A 8 -6.02 -2.17 -8.54
CA ASP A 8 -5.59 -3.16 -9.54
C ASP A 8 -5.29 -4.52 -8.87
N PRO A 9 -5.03 -5.58 -9.65
CA PRO A 9 -4.62 -6.89 -9.12
C PRO A 9 -3.37 -6.83 -8.22
N PRO A 10 -3.20 -7.78 -7.29
CA PRO A 10 -1.99 -7.88 -6.50
C PRO A 10 -0.76 -8.10 -7.37
N THR A 11 0.37 -7.55 -6.95
CA THR A 11 1.63 -7.60 -7.70
C THR A 11 2.73 -8.26 -6.88
N LEU A 12 3.58 -9.04 -7.56
CA LEU A 12 4.82 -9.57 -6.99
C LEU A 12 5.99 -9.12 -7.87
N ASN A 13 6.96 -8.45 -7.26
CA ASN A 13 8.18 -8.03 -7.93
C ASN A 13 9.39 -8.65 -7.26
N VAL A 14 10.21 -9.39 -8.01
CA VAL A 14 11.51 -9.87 -7.53
C VAL A 14 12.54 -8.78 -7.79
N GLY A 15 12.93 -8.07 -6.72
CA GLY A 15 13.84 -6.93 -6.81
C GLY A 15 15.32 -7.29 -6.68
N LEU A 16 15.62 -8.45 -6.09
CA LEU A 16 17.00 -8.89 -5.85
C LEU A 16 17.10 -10.41 -5.89
N ILE A 17 18.11 -10.90 -6.60
CA ILE A 17 18.54 -12.30 -6.61
C ILE A 17 20.04 -12.30 -6.40
N GLN A 18 20.52 -13.02 -5.38
CA GLN A 18 21.94 -13.14 -5.09
C GLN A 18 22.27 -14.57 -4.68
N GLY A 19 23.26 -15.19 -5.30
CA GLY A 19 23.71 -16.54 -4.97
C GLY A 19 25.03 -16.88 -5.64
N GLY A 20 25.76 -17.84 -5.07
CA GLY A 20 27.08 -18.24 -5.52
C GLY A 20 28.20 -17.28 -5.11
N GLN A 21 29.45 -17.71 -5.31
CA GLN A 21 30.66 -16.96 -4.94
C GLN A 21 31.69 -16.94 -6.07
N GLN A 22 31.82 -18.03 -6.84
CA GLN A 22 32.75 -18.13 -7.97
C GLN A 22 32.22 -19.06 -9.07
N PRO A 23 32.68 -18.94 -10.33
CA PRO A 23 32.12 -19.68 -11.46
C PRO A 23 32.32 -21.20 -11.43
N SER A 24 33.42 -21.68 -10.83
CA SER A 24 33.80 -23.10 -10.81
C SER A 24 33.27 -23.86 -9.59
N SER A 25 32.27 -23.32 -8.90
CA SER A 25 31.67 -23.96 -7.73
C SER A 25 30.16 -23.88 -7.79
N VAL A 26 29.51 -24.99 -7.40
CA VAL A 26 28.06 -25.02 -7.22
C VAL A 26 27.71 -24.09 -6.07
N ALA A 27 26.74 -23.19 -6.27
CA ALA A 27 26.26 -22.30 -5.22
C ALA A 27 25.61 -23.11 -4.08
N ASP A 28 25.96 -22.80 -2.84
CA ASP A 28 25.40 -23.43 -1.65
C ASP A 28 24.06 -22.82 -1.22
N HIS A 29 23.80 -21.56 -1.57
CA HIS A 29 22.54 -20.87 -1.30
C HIS A 29 22.25 -19.74 -2.31
N CYS A 30 20.99 -19.31 -2.33
CA CYS A 30 20.52 -18.14 -3.06
C CYS A 30 19.49 -17.38 -2.19
N VAL A 31 19.56 -16.06 -2.21
CA VAL A 31 18.62 -15.15 -1.56
C VAL A 31 17.83 -14.42 -2.63
N VAL A 32 16.50 -14.51 -2.53
CA VAL A 32 15.57 -13.77 -3.38
C VAL A 32 14.81 -12.80 -2.48
N LYS A 33 14.91 -11.49 -2.76
CA LYS A 33 14.05 -10.48 -2.13
C LYS A 33 12.97 -10.03 -3.09
N MET A 34 11.74 -10.00 -2.58
CA MET A 34 10.56 -9.66 -3.37
C MET A 34 9.67 -8.66 -2.63
N ASP A 35 9.06 -7.74 -3.38
CA ASP A 35 7.97 -6.88 -2.94
C ASP A 35 6.65 -7.55 -3.35
N ARG A 36 5.82 -7.90 -2.38
CA ARG A 36 4.48 -8.44 -2.62
C ARG A 36 3.45 -7.47 -2.09
N ARG A 37 2.69 -6.89 -3.01
CA ARG A 37 1.55 -6.02 -2.71
C ARG A 37 0.27 -6.84 -2.84
N TRP A 38 -0.56 -6.81 -1.80
CA TRP A 38 -1.82 -7.54 -1.76
C TRP A 38 -2.99 -6.57 -1.61
N THR A 39 -4.18 -7.03 -2.00
CA THR A 39 -5.38 -6.20 -2.03
C THR A 39 -6.14 -6.29 -0.71
N PRO A 40 -7.12 -5.41 -0.42
CA PRO A 40 -7.91 -5.47 0.81
C PRO A 40 -8.67 -6.79 1.02
N GLU A 41 -8.90 -7.55 -0.05
CA GLU A 41 -9.55 -8.86 -0.04
C GLU A 41 -8.60 -10.01 0.34
N GLU A 42 -7.29 -9.72 0.47
CA GLU A 42 -6.26 -10.68 0.88
C GLU A 42 -5.74 -10.35 2.28
N ASP A 43 -5.31 -11.39 2.99
CA ASP A 43 -4.52 -11.25 4.21
C ASP A 43 -3.09 -11.77 4.05
N LEU A 44 -2.23 -11.42 5.01
CA LEU A 44 -0.82 -11.79 4.98
C LEU A 44 -0.61 -13.31 5.07
N GLN A 45 -1.50 -14.06 5.71
CA GLN A 45 -1.40 -15.52 5.82
C GLN A 45 -1.69 -16.18 4.48
N GLN A 46 -2.67 -15.69 3.72
CA GLN A 46 -2.94 -16.15 2.36
C GLN A 46 -1.74 -15.89 1.44
N VAL A 47 -1.13 -14.72 1.53
CA VAL A 47 0.10 -14.37 0.80
C VAL A 47 1.23 -15.36 1.11
N PHE A 48 1.47 -15.67 2.39
CA PHE A 48 2.51 -16.63 2.79
C PHE A 48 2.17 -18.05 2.35
N LYS A 49 0.91 -18.46 2.45
CA LYS A 49 0.46 -19.80 2.04
C LYS A 49 0.74 -20.08 0.56
N GLU A 50 0.64 -19.08 -0.30
CA GLU A 50 1.00 -19.22 -1.73
C GLU A 50 2.49 -19.51 -1.92
N ILE A 51 3.35 -18.81 -1.19
CA ILE A 51 4.80 -19.01 -1.27
C ILE A 51 5.18 -20.38 -0.71
N TYR A 52 4.57 -20.79 0.41
CA TYR A 52 4.79 -22.13 0.97
C TYR A 52 4.33 -23.24 0.02
N LYS A 53 3.20 -23.06 -0.66
CA LYS A 53 2.74 -24.02 -1.67
C LYS A 53 3.77 -24.18 -2.80
N LEU A 54 4.41 -23.09 -3.24
CA LEU A 54 5.50 -23.16 -4.22
C LEU A 54 6.70 -23.93 -3.67
N PHE A 55 7.05 -23.75 -2.39
CA PHE A 55 8.12 -24.55 -1.77
C PHE A 55 7.78 -26.04 -1.71
N ASP A 56 6.52 -26.39 -1.46
CA ASP A 56 6.06 -27.79 -1.46
C ASP A 56 6.07 -28.41 -2.87
N GLU A 57 5.81 -27.61 -3.91
CA GLU A 57 5.97 -28.01 -5.32
C GLU A 57 7.45 -28.28 -5.63
N LEU A 58 8.34 -27.33 -5.34
CA LEU A 58 9.78 -27.48 -5.59
C LEU A 58 10.40 -28.65 -4.81
N LYS A 59 9.95 -28.90 -3.58
CA LYS A 59 10.43 -30.02 -2.77
C LYS A 59 9.97 -31.39 -3.29
N ARG A 60 8.84 -31.45 -3.99
CA ARG A 60 8.42 -32.68 -4.68
C ARG A 60 9.31 -32.98 -5.88
N ASP A 61 9.76 -31.95 -6.57
CA ASP A 61 10.64 -32.07 -7.73
C ASP A 61 12.11 -32.35 -7.34
N ASP A 62 12.62 -31.73 -6.27
CA ASP A 62 13.91 -32.06 -5.65
C ASP A 62 13.73 -32.24 -4.12
N PRO A 63 13.74 -33.48 -3.60
CA PRO A 63 13.62 -33.75 -2.17
C PRO A 63 14.70 -33.10 -1.28
N ARG A 64 15.83 -32.67 -1.87
CA ARG A 64 16.91 -31.96 -1.16
C ARG A 64 16.66 -30.46 -1.06
N PHE A 65 15.69 -29.91 -1.80
CA PHE A 65 15.34 -28.50 -1.77
C PHE A 65 14.92 -28.06 -0.36
N LYS A 66 15.51 -26.95 0.09
CA LYS A 66 15.22 -26.31 1.37
C LYS A 66 15.08 -24.81 1.12
N ALA A 67 13.99 -24.23 1.60
CA ALA A 67 13.75 -22.80 1.53
C ALA A 67 13.11 -22.31 2.82
N GLU A 68 13.34 -21.04 3.13
CA GLU A 68 12.76 -20.34 4.27
C GLU A 68 12.24 -18.99 3.81
N LEU A 69 11.04 -18.62 4.26
CA LEU A 69 10.46 -17.30 4.00
C LEU A 69 10.64 -16.43 5.24
N LYS A 70 11.33 -15.31 5.09
CA LYS A 70 11.49 -14.29 6.12
C LYS A 70 10.92 -12.95 5.66
N ARG A 71 10.30 -12.22 6.58
CA ARG A 71 10.05 -10.79 6.35
C ARG A 71 11.39 -10.07 6.39
N ASP A 72 11.58 -9.12 5.47
CA ASP A 72 12.80 -8.32 5.46
C ASP A 72 12.89 -7.50 6.75
N SER A 73 14.00 -7.64 7.49
CA SER A 73 14.24 -6.96 8.75
C SER A 73 14.49 -5.46 8.59
N THR A 74 14.74 -5.00 7.36
CA THR A 74 14.85 -3.58 7.01
C THR A 74 13.49 -2.92 6.80
N ASN A 75 12.40 -3.69 6.68
CA ASN A 75 11.05 -3.16 6.57
C ASN A 75 10.46 -2.97 7.97
N MET A 76 9.92 -1.78 8.26
CA MET A 76 9.51 -1.25 9.58
C MET A 76 9.07 -2.33 10.60
N LYS A 77 10.08 -2.84 11.33
CA LYS A 77 10.17 -4.08 12.12
C LYS A 77 8.93 -4.64 12.83
N THR A 78 7.90 -3.85 13.11
CA THR A 78 6.77 -4.24 13.97
C THR A 78 5.38 -4.07 13.35
N MET A 79 5.19 -3.27 12.30
CA MET A 79 3.86 -2.96 11.76
C MET A 79 3.69 -3.43 10.32
N THR A 80 2.71 -4.30 10.10
CA THR A 80 2.36 -4.76 8.75
C THR A 80 1.77 -3.61 7.94
N HIS A 81 2.32 -3.37 6.76
CA HIS A 81 1.78 -2.44 5.76
C HIS A 81 0.49 -2.99 5.13
N VAL A 82 -0.60 -2.94 5.90
CA VAL A 82 -1.92 -3.41 5.46
C VAL A 82 -2.55 -2.43 4.45
N PRO A 83 -3.38 -2.91 3.50
CA PRO A 83 -4.18 -2.04 2.65
C PRO A 83 -5.15 -1.18 3.47
N ASN A 84 -5.32 0.09 3.09
CA ASN A 84 -6.26 0.99 3.77
C ASN A 84 -7.51 1.21 2.91
N VAL A 85 -8.68 0.89 3.48
CA VAL A 85 -9.99 1.17 2.86
C VAL A 85 -10.92 1.74 3.92
N VAL A 86 -11.44 2.94 3.67
CA VAL A 86 -12.54 3.53 4.46
C VAL A 86 -13.83 3.45 3.63
N PRO A 87 -14.95 2.92 4.18
CA PRO A 87 -16.19 2.81 3.43
C PRO A 87 -16.67 4.15 2.88
N VAL A 88 -17.10 4.18 1.60
CA VAL A 88 -17.58 5.43 0.96
C VAL A 88 -18.77 6.06 1.70
N LYS A 89 -19.53 5.25 2.43
CA LYS A 89 -20.68 5.70 3.23
C LYS A 89 -20.28 6.30 4.59
N HIS A 90 -19.01 6.20 4.99
CA HIS A 90 -18.52 6.71 6.28
C HIS A 90 -18.66 8.24 6.38
N ARG A 91 -18.97 8.76 7.58
CA ARG A 91 -19.21 10.20 7.82
C ARG A 91 -18.04 11.07 7.33
N LEU A 92 -16.81 10.66 7.66
CA LEU A 92 -15.58 11.34 7.21
C LEU A 92 -15.50 11.47 5.69
N VAL A 93 -15.80 10.39 4.95
CA VAL A 93 -15.73 10.40 3.48
C VAL A 93 -16.81 11.31 2.90
N LYS A 94 -18.03 11.26 3.43
CA LYS A 94 -19.13 12.13 2.98
C LYS A 94 -18.81 13.61 3.22
N SER A 95 -18.37 13.95 4.42
CA SER A 95 -17.98 15.30 4.83
C SER A 95 -16.88 15.88 3.93
N LEU A 96 -15.83 15.09 3.71
CA LEU A 96 -14.71 15.50 2.86
C LEU A 96 -15.17 15.73 1.41
N ARG A 97 -16.01 14.84 0.86
CA ARG A 97 -16.52 14.97 -0.52
C ARG A 97 -17.34 16.24 -0.71
N GLU A 98 -18.19 16.57 0.25
CA GLU A 98 -19.00 17.78 0.20
C GLU A 98 -18.13 19.04 0.36
N SER A 99 -17.13 18.98 1.24
CA SER A 99 -16.16 20.06 1.42
C SER A 99 -15.36 20.34 0.15
N VAL A 100 -14.87 19.30 -0.54
CA VAL A 100 -14.22 19.42 -1.85
C VAL A 100 -15.16 20.05 -2.87
N LYS A 101 -16.41 19.58 -2.96
CA LYS A 101 -17.40 20.13 -3.90
C LYS A 101 -17.68 21.60 -3.64
N THR A 102 -17.83 21.98 -2.37
CA THR A 102 -18.09 23.37 -1.97
C THR A 102 -16.92 24.28 -2.33
N VAL A 103 -15.68 23.87 -2.01
CA VAL A 103 -14.49 24.72 -2.20
C VAL A 103 -14.06 24.79 -3.67
N THR A 104 -14.19 23.70 -4.42
CA THR A 104 -13.64 23.59 -5.78
C THR A 104 -14.69 23.72 -6.89
N GLY A 105 -15.99 23.66 -6.53
CA GLY A 105 -17.10 23.58 -7.49
C GLY A 105 -17.19 22.24 -8.23
N LYS A 106 -16.33 21.27 -7.93
CA LYS A 106 -16.24 19.98 -8.63
C LYS A 106 -16.40 18.80 -7.68
N PRO A 107 -17.04 17.70 -8.10
CA PRO A 107 -17.14 16.51 -7.26
C PRO A 107 -15.76 15.93 -6.97
N ALA A 108 -15.53 15.52 -5.72
CA ALA A 108 -14.31 14.79 -5.35
C ALA A 108 -14.19 13.49 -6.14
N LYS A 109 -13.02 13.28 -6.75
CA LYS A 109 -12.68 12.01 -7.40
C LYS A 109 -12.24 11.00 -6.33
N LEU A 110 -13.00 9.92 -6.19
CA LEU A 110 -12.58 8.77 -5.39
C LEU A 110 -11.62 7.92 -6.22
N THR A 111 -10.46 7.62 -5.66
CA THR A 111 -9.42 6.84 -6.33
C THR A 111 -8.69 5.98 -5.32
N SER A 112 -8.05 4.92 -5.81
CA SER A 112 -6.98 4.23 -5.13
C SER A 112 -5.64 4.61 -5.76
N PHE A 113 -4.55 4.31 -5.08
CA PHE A 113 -3.20 4.45 -5.63
C PHE A 113 -2.31 3.37 -5.04
N TRP A 114 -1.34 2.92 -5.85
CA TRP A 114 -0.32 1.96 -5.41
C TRP A 114 0.81 2.67 -4.67
N GLY A 115 0.50 3.09 -3.46
CA GLY A 115 1.47 3.58 -2.49
C GLY A 115 0.95 3.33 -1.09
N TRP A 116 1.88 3.25 -0.14
CA TRP A 116 1.54 3.03 1.25
C TRP A 116 1.71 4.32 2.03
N THR A 117 0.78 4.59 2.95
CA THR A 117 0.80 5.75 3.84
C THR A 117 0.39 5.35 5.25
N ASP A 118 0.74 6.19 6.21
CA ASP A 118 0.43 5.98 7.63
C ASP A 118 -1.07 5.93 7.94
N ALA A 119 -1.94 6.32 7.01
CA ALA A 119 -3.39 6.16 7.15
C ALA A 119 -3.80 4.70 7.39
N ALA A 120 -3.06 3.74 6.81
CA ALA A 120 -3.26 2.32 7.12
C ALA A 120 -3.04 2.03 8.62
N LEU A 121 -2.02 2.64 9.22
CA LEU A 121 -1.71 2.44 10.64
C LEU A 121 -2.83 3.01 11.53
N LEU A 122 -3.24 4.24 11.24
CA LEU A 122 -4.29 4.93 11.99
C LEU A 122 -5.63 4.19 11.89
N THR A 123 -6.03 3.75 10.70
CA THR A 123 -7.27 3.00 10.50
C THR A 123 -7.25 1.66 11.22
N HIS A 124 -6.21 0.84 11.03
CA HIS A 124 -6.23 -0.55 11.47
C HIS A 124 -5.77 -0.74 12.92
N PHE A 125 -4.74 -0.01 13.34
CA PHE A 125 -4.15 -0.15 14.67
C PHE A 125 -4.67 0.94 15.61
N GLY A 126 -4.75 2.19 15.13
CA GLY A 126 -5.31 3.32 15.89
C GLY A 126 -6.85 3.34 15.95
N LYS A 127 -7.54 2.43 15.25
CA LYS A 127 -9.01 2.35 15.15
C LYS A 127 -9.66 3.68 14.75
N THR A 128 -8.95 4.47 13.96
CA THR A 128 -9.35 5.82 13.54
C THR A 128 -9.43 5.87 12.02
N PRO A 129 -10.64 5.80 11.43
CA PRO A 129 -10.82 5.81 9.98
C PRO A 129 -10.12 7.01 9.34
N THR A 130 -9.14 6.74 8.48
CA THR A 130 -8.29 7.78 7.90
C THR A 130 -8.33 7.74 6.38
N VAL A 131 -8.61 8.90 5.77
CA VAL A 131 -8.67 9.09 4.32
C VAL A 131 -7.49 9.93 3.85
N ILE A 132 -6.98 9.64 2.65
CA ILE A 132 -5.91 10.43 2.04
C ILE A 132 -6.53 11.48 1.12
N PHE A 133 -6.17 12.73 1.37
CA PHE A 133 -6.54 13.89 0.56
C PHE A 133 -5.36 14.86 0.57
N GLY A 134 -5.11 15.54 -0.54
CA GLY A 134 -4.00 16.46 -0.67
C GLY A 134 -4.04 17.23 -1.98
N PRO A 135 -3.12 18.18 -2.17
CA PRO A 135 -3.08 19.05 -3.33
C PRO A 135 -2.67 18.29 -4.60
N GLY A 136 -2.94 18.90 -5.76
CA GLY A 136 -2.33 18.48 -7.01
C GLY A 136 -0.82 18.72 -7.02
N GLY A 137 -0.10 17.87 -7.75
CA GLY A 137 1.36 17.90 -7.82
C GLY A 137 1.86 16.66 -8.53
N LYS A 138 3.16 16.62 -8.83
CA LYS A 138 3.81 15.46 -9.44
C LYS A 138 5.25 15.34 -8.99
N GLY A 139 5.83 14.17 -9.25
CA GLY A 139 7.26 13.95 -9.08
C GLY A 139 7.67 13.62 -7.65
N ALA A 140 6.76 13.08 -6.81
CA ALA A 140 7.14 12.54 -5.50
C ALA A 140 8.32 11.57 -5.66
N HIS A 141 9.38 11.79 -4.88
CA HIS A 141 10.65 11.04 -4.94
C HIS A 141 11.42 11.17 -6.28
N SER A 142 11.18 12.24 -7.03
CA SER A 142 11.91 12.53 -8.27
C SER A 142 12.76 13.79 -8.12
N ARG A 143 13.67 14.02 -9.07
CA ARG A 143 14.51 15.23 -9.09
C ARG A 143 13.69 16.52 -9.18
N VAL A 144 12.52 16.47 -9.81
CA VAL A 144 11.61 17.62 -9.96
C VAL A 144 10.27 17.27 -9.33
N GLU A 145 10.18 17.54 -8.04
CA GLU A 145 8.97 17.42 -7.25
C GLU A 145 8.31 18.79 -7.11
N TYR A 146 6.99 18.88 -7.32
CA TYR A 146 6.27 20.14 -7.16
C TYR A 146 4.81 19.93 -6.75
N VAL A 147 4.25 20.99 -6.18
CA VAL A 147 2.84 21.11 -5.80
C VAL A 147 2.24 22.35 -6.47
N LEU A 148 0.93 22.33 -6.75
CA LEU A 148 0.23 23.48 -7.28
C LEU A 148 -0.19 24.42 -6.14
N VAL A 149 0.29 25.66 -6.17
CA VAL A 149 0.03 26.66 -5.10
C VAL A 149 -1.46 26.93 -4.91
N ASP A 150 -2.22 27.03 -6.00
CA ASP A 150 -3.68 27.20 -5.94
C ASP A 150 -4.38 26.03 -5.25
N ASP A 151 -3.83 24.82 -5.38
CA ASP A 151 -4.40 23.64 -4.74
C ASP A 151 -4.05 23.58 -3.25
N LEU A 152 -2.92 24.15 -2.82
CA LEU A 152 -2.61 24.27 -1.40
C LEU A 152 -3.69 25.08 -0.66
N GLN A 153 -4.08 26.23 -1.21
CA GLN A 153 -5.12 27.08 -0.62
C GLN A 153 -6.48 26.36 -0.59
N LYS A 154 -6.87 25.70 -1.69
CA LYS A 154 -8.11 24.91 -1.73
C LYS A 154 -8.07 23.76 -0.71
N CYS A 155 -6.96 23.04 -0.61
CA CYS A 155 -6.81 21.97 0.37
C CYS A 155 -6.96 22.47 1.80
N MET A 156 -6.35 23.62 2.14
CA MET A 156 -6.54 24.26 3.45
C MET A 156 -8.03 24.50 3.75
N HIS A 157 -8.77 25.10 2.81
CA HIS A 157 -10.20 25.34 2.99
C HIS A 157 -11.01 24.05 3.11
N VAL A 158 -10.67 23.01 2.34
CA VAL A 158 -11.32 21.70 2.44
C VAL A 158 -11.06 21.05 3.79
N TYR A 159 -9.83 21.08 4.30
CA TYR A 159 -9.50 20.54 5.62
C TYR A 159 -10.27 21.27 6.72
N ALA A 160 -10.26 22.61 6.72
CA ALA A 160 -10.98 23.40 7.71
C ALA A 160 -12.49 23.10 7.69
N LYS A 161 -13.10 23.09 6.50
CA LYS A 161 -14.54 22.81 6.36
C LYS A 161 -14.90 21.38 6.78
N THR A 162 -14.06 20.40 6.45
CA THR A 162 -14.25 19.01 6.87
C THR A 162 -14.13 18.88 8.39
N ALA A 163 -13.15 19.56 8.99
CA ALA A 163 -12.96 19.55 10.44
C ALA A 163 -14.18 20.12 11.17
N MET A 164 -14.68 21.29 10.75
CA MET A 164 -15.88 21.94 11.31
C MET A 164 -17.12 21.03 11.23
N ASP A 165 -17.40 20.45 10.06
CA ASP A 165 -18.54 19.54 9.89
C ASP A 165 -18.43 18.27 10.76
N ILE A 166 -17.22 17.75 10.95
CA ILE A 166 -16.98 16.58 11.80
C ILE A 166 -17.10 16.91 13.29
N SER A 167 -16.60 18.08 13.72
CA SER A 167 -16.73 18.56 15.11
C SER A 167 -18.13 19.06 15.44
N GLY A 168 -18.96 19.38 14.44
CA GLY A 168 -20.32 19.90 14.63
C GLY A 168 -20.39 21.41 14.79
N GLU A 169 -19.40 22.13 14.25
CA GLU A 169 -19.33 23.59 14.20
C GLU A 169 -19.79 24.16 12.85
#